data_AF-A0A359KRG5-F1
#
_entry.id   AF-A0A359KRG5-F1
#
_cell.length_a   1.000
_cell.length_b   1.000
_cell.length_c   1.000
_cell.angle_alpha   90.00
_cell.angle_beta   90.00
_cell.angle_gamma   90.00
#
_symmetry.space_group_name_H-M   'P 1'
#
loop_
_entity.id
_entity.type
_entity.pdbx_description
1 polymer ?
#
loop_
_entity_poly.entity_id
_entity_poly.type
_entity_poly.pdbx_seq_one_letter_code
_entity_poly.pdbx_strand_id
1 'polypeptide(L)' 'MVSKALVTGVYQKKLEEMAAAPDLELLVVVPPKWVEGRVGTLELDRLFTEGYQLEVEKMAFNGRHHLHF' A
#
# COMPACT_ATOMS: atom_id res chain seq x y z
N MET A 1 -5.49 6.14 -1.80
CA MET A 1 -5.00 6.01 -0.38
C MET A 1 -3.52 5.62 -0.40
N VAL A 2 -2.71 6.09 0.56
CA VAL A 2 -1.30 5.66 0.76
C VAL A 2 -1.18 5.05 2.16
N SER A 3 -0.67 3.81 2.26
CA SER A 3 -0.53 3.14 3.56
C SER A 3 0.62 2.15 3.56
N LYS A 4 1.44 2.22 4.62
CA LYS A 4 2.50 1.24 4.91
C LYS A 4 1.96 -0.19 4.90
N ALA A 5 0.76 -0.43 5.43
CA ALA A 5 0.21 -1.77 5.55
C ALA A 5 0.07 -2.48 4.19
N LEU A 6 -0.07 -1.71 3.11
CA LEU A 6 -0.34 -2.25 1.78
C LEU A 6 0.89 -2.79 1.04
N VAL A 7 2.10 -2.60 1.60
CA VAL A 7 3.27 -3.36 1.14
C VAL A 7 3.19 -4.82 1.55
N THR A 8 2.38 -5.15 2.57
CA THR A 8 2.14 -6.54 2.99
C THR A 8 0.83 -7.04 2.39
N GLY A 9 0.91 -8.12 1.60
CA GLY A 9 -0.19 -8.61 0.75
C GLY A 9 -1.48 -8.89 1.50
N VAL A 10 -1.42 -9.43 2.73
CA VAL A 10 -2.62 -9.78 3.53
C VAL A 10 -3.56 -8.59 3.75
N TYR A 11 -3.04 -7.37 3.89
CA TYR A 11 -3.89 -6.19 4.10
C TYR A 11 -4.65 -5.75 2.84
N GLN A 12 -4.23 -6.23 1.66
CA GLN A 12 -4.87 -5.91 0.38
C GLN A 12 -6.25 -6.58 0.26
N LYS A 13 -6.51 -7.68 0.99
CA LYS A 13 -7.81 -8.35 0.98
C LYS A 13 -8.94 -7.39 1.34
N LYS A 14 -8.71 -6.51 2.31
CA LYS A 14 -9.70 -5.50 2.68
C LYS A 14 -10.04 -4.57 1.51
N LEU A 15 -9.06 -4.23 0.68
CA LEU A 15 -9.27 -3.33 -0.46
C LEU A 15 -10.00 -4.04 -1.60
N GLU A 16 -9.66 -5.30 -1.87
CA GLU A 16 -10.38 -6.15 -2.83
C GLU A 16 -11.86 -6.30 -2.44
N GLU A 17 -12.16 -6.58 -1.17
CA GLU A 17 -13.54 -6.66 -0.68
C GLU A 17 -14.26 -5.31 -0.76
N MET A 18 -13.58 -4.19 -0.49
CA MET A 18 -14.15 -2.86 -0.67
C MET A 18 -14.45 -2.58 -2.15
N ALA A 19 -13.53 -2.94 -3.04
CA ALA A 19 -13.65 -2.72 -4.48
C ALA A 19 -14.73 -3.59 -5.14
N ALA A 20 -15.27 -4.59 -4.45
CA ALA A 20 -16.44 -5.33 -4.90
C ALA A 20 -17.74 -4.52 -4.82
N ALA A 21 -17.75 -3.37 -4.13
CA ALA A 21 -18.91 -2.48 -4.10
C ALA A 21 -19.15 -1.83 -5.49
N PRO A 22 -20.37 -1.88 -6.04
CA PRO A 22 -20.65 -1.46 -7.42
C PRO A 22 -20.51 0.04 -7.66
N ASP A 23 -20.48 0.85 -6.60
CA ASP A 23 -20.39 2.31 -6.61
C ASP A 23 -19.05 2.84 -6.11
N LEU A 24 -18.04 1.97 -5.96
CA LEU A 24 -16.71 2.36 -5.48
C LEU A 24 -15.61 2.06 -6.50
N GLU A 25 -15.03 3.13 -7.05
CA GLU A 25 -13.76 3.06 -7.76
C GLU A 25 -12.61 3.34 -6.79
N LEU A 26 -11.64 2.41 -6.72
CA LEU A 26 -10.54 2.51 -5.78
C LEU A 26 -9.19 2.58 -6.52
N LEU A 27 -8.45 3.66 -6.23
CA LEU A 27 -7.03 3.80 -6.58
C LEU A 27 -6.17 3.75 -5.32
N VAL A 28 -5.20 2.85 -5.36
CA VAL A 28 -4.27 2.57 -4.29
C VAL A 28 -2.87 2.88 -4.78
N VAL A 29 -2.17 3.77 -4.07
CA VAL A 29 -0.79 4.12 -4.38
C VAL A 29 0.09 3.60 -3.26
N VAL A 30 1.04 2.73 -3.59
CA VAL A 30 1.93 2.06 -2.63
C VAL A 30 3.38 2.26 -3.05
N PRO A 31 4.34 2.33 -2.10
CA PRO A 31 5.74 2.28 -2.47
C PRO A 31 6.16 0.86 -2.87
N PRO A 32 7.23 0.69 -3.66
CA PRO A 32 7.74 -0.65 -4.01
C PRO A 32 8.22 -1.42 -2.78
N LYS A 33 8.55 -0.71 -1.71
CA LYS A 33 8.96 -1.25 -0.42
C LYS A 33 8.71 -0.24 0.69
N TRP A 34 8.69 -0.69 1.93
CA TRP A 34 8.70 0.16 3.11
C TRP A 34 9.96 -0.06 3.92
N VAL A 35 10.65 1.04 4.29
CA VAL A 35 11.82 0.96 5.17
C VAL A 35 11.37 1.22 6.60
N GLU A 36 11.60 0.27 7.49
CA GLU A 36 11.29 0.40 8.91
C GLU A 36 12.57 0.26 9.75
N GLY A 37 12.83 1.23 10.63
CA GLY A 37 14.13 1.34 11.29
C GLY A 37 14.51 0.14 12.17
N ARG A 38 13.51 -0.53 12.77
CA ARG A 38 13.72 -1.71 13.64
C ARG A 38 13.44 -3.05 12.96
N VAL A 39 12.65 -3.06 11.88
CA VAL A 39 12.18 -4.29 11.21
C VAL A 39 12.99 -4.57 9.92
N GLY A 40 13.59 -3.54 9.33
CA GLY A 40 14.27 -3.64 8.05
C GLY A 40 13.36 -3.22 6.89
N THR A 41 13.66 -3.73 5.70
CA THR A 41 12.91 -3.41 4.48
C THR A 41 11.83 -4.45 4.25
N LEU A 42 10.60 -4.00 4.02
CA LEU A 42 9.46 -4.82 3.61
C LEU A 42 9.19 -4.56 2.13
N GLU A 43 9.44 -5.55 1.27
CA GLU A 43 9.13 -5.45 -0.16
C GLU A 43 7.62 -5.58 -0.39
N LEU A 44 7.11 -4.94 -1.45
CA LEU A 44 5.72 -5.07 -1.86
C LEU A 44 5.40 -6.51 -2.25
N ASP A 45 4.49 -7.12 -1.50
CA ASP A 45 3.83 -8.37 -1.84
C ASP A 45 2.47 -8.10 -2.52
N ARG A 46 2.05 -8.93 -3.48
CA ARG A 46 0.80 -8.76 -4.25
C ARG A 46 -0.02 -10.04 -4.14
N LEU A 47 -1.08 -10.01 -3.33
CA LEU A 47 -1.94 -11.18 -3.09
C LEU A 47 -3.41 -10.96 -3.44
N PHE A 48 -3.95 -9.75 -3.22
CA PHE A 48 -5.37 -9.45 -3.38
C PHE A 48 -5.54 -8.12 -4.11
N THR A 49 -5.28 -8.11 -5.42
CA THR A 49 -5.25 -6.90 -6.25
C THR A 49 -6.35 -6.88 -7.30
N GLU A 50 -7.46 -7.57 -7.05
CA GLU A 50 -8.61 -7.59 -7.96
C GLU A 50 -9.60 -6.45 -7.64
N GLY A 51 -10.27 -5.95 -8.67
CA GLY A 51 -11.33 -4.94 -8.54
C GLY A 51 -10.87 -3.49 -8.32
N TYR A 52 -9.58 -3.24 -8.07
CA TYR A 52 -9.04 -1.88 -7.88
C TYR A 52 -7.71 -1.65 -8.59
N GLN A 53 -7.33 -0.39 -8.75
CA GLN A 53 -6.05 0.00 -9.35
C GLN A 53 -4.96 0.09 -8.27
N LEU A 54 -3.85 -0.62 -8.47
CA LEU A 54 -2.68 -0.56 -7.60
C LEU A 54 -1.47 0.03 -8.35
N GLU A 55 -1.19 1.29 -8.07
CA GLU A 55 -0.05 2.04 -8.59
C GLU A 55 1.14 1.96 -7.64
N VAL A 56 2.32 1.68 -8.21
CA VAL A 56 3.57 1.57 -7.45
C VAL A 56 4.45 2.77 -7.72
N GLU A 57 4.61 3.62 -6.71
CA GLU A 57 5.31 4.88 -6.85
C GLU A 57 6.46 5.05 -5.86
N LYS A 58 7.52 5.75 -6.29
CA LYS A 58 8.64 6.03 -5.38
C LYS A 58 8.20 7.03 -4.29
N MET A 59 8.46 6.68 -3.04
CA MET A 59 8.14 7.53 -1.89
C MET A 59 9.38 8.26 -1.38
N ALA A 60 9.34 9.59 -1.36
CA ALA A 60 10.32 10.41 -0.67
C ALA A 60 10.19 10.23 0.85
N PHE A 61 11.33 10.22 1.56
CA PHE A 61 11.38 10.01 3.01
C PHE A 61 10.71 8.71 3.49
N ASN A 62 10.70 7.66 2.67
CA ASN A 62 10.13 6.35 2.98
C ASN A 62 10.58 5.85 4.37
N GLY A 63 9.60 5.48 5.21
CA GLY A 63 9.85 5.08 6.60
C GLY A 63 9.86 6.21 7.63
N ARG A 64 9.97 7.47 7.20
CA ARG A 64 10.03 8.63 8.11
C ARG A 64 8.63 9.22 8.30
N HIS A 65 7.95 8.82 9.37
CA HIS A 65 6.57 9.20 9.69
C HIS A 65 6.45 10.38 10.70
N HIS A 66 7.58 10.88 11.20
CA HIS A 66 7.67 12.04 12.09
C HIS A 66 8.41 13.24 11.48
N LEU A 67 8.78 13.13 10.20
CA LEU A 67 9.38 14.24 9.48
C LEU A 67 8.27 15.13 8.92
N HIS A 68 8.22 16.38 9.35
CA HIS A 68 7.32 17.41 8.85
C HIS A 68 8.14 18.42 8.04
N PHE A 69 7.67 18.80 6.84
CA PHE A 69 8.31 19.75 5.93
C PHE A 69 7.28 20.71 5.34
#